data_AF-A0A7M5V838-F1
#
_entry.id   AF-A0A7M5V838-F1
#
_cell.length_a   1.000
_cell.length_b   1.000
_cell.length_c   1.000
_cell.angle_alpha   90.00
_cell.angle_beta   90.00
_cell.angle_gamma   90.00
#
_symmetry.space_group_name_H-M   'P 1'
#
loop_
_entity.id
_entity.type
_entity.pdbx_description
1 polymer ?
#
loop_
_entity_poly.entity_id
_entity_poly.type
_entity_poly.pdbx_seq_one_letter_code
_entity_poly.pdbx_strand_id
1 'polypeptide(L)'
;MKLCRSMVKSRFLLFLILTTREIASSQTTTTNILGDGKREGHATNTHSCDTIRNEVPKDLTFITKYGFYHKYTEAYGIPIVSSERVSDRALKRACHITRFLFADRYDVRDAFYKYTGRFAVVGINEKTTDLPEHSNLPSWYNIGYARGLGATLVRPFSSGGEENILCLKKDRYYKDDIFFHEAAHGVAEVGLAGGVTNLYERLKRLYIAAKRAGKWNNTYSITNHREYFAEGMQSYFNNHREGPNPPNGVHGPVNTNSELKEYDTGLYNLIKELFPCENTYHWCSENAAGSNLKMNCPVTKQPDPIGYVKATSRPICYKATGRSPGIFKIPMSGKIIAIKLEH
;
A
#
# COMPACT_ATOMS: atom_id res chain seq x y z
N MET A 1 -42.91 10.79 -37.86
CA MET A 1 -43.45 11.88 -36.99
C MET A 1 -43.22 11.53 -35.53
N LYS A 2 -42.46 12.38 -34.81
CA LYS A 2 -42.34 12.61 -33.35
C LYS A 2 -42.08 11.38 -32.43
N LEU A 3 -40.89 11.11 -31.90
CA LEU A 3 -40.09 11.81 -30.86
C LEU A 3 -40.88 12.20 -29.60
N CYS A 4 -40.58 11.54 -28.48
CA CYS A 4 -40.56 12.18 -27.16
C CYS A 4 -39.40 11.64 -26.30
N ARG A 5 -38.60 12.58 -25.78
CA ARG A 5 -37.39 12.42 -24.95
C ARG A 5 -37.74 12.51 -23.47
N SER A 6 -36.94 11.86 -22.63
CA SER A 6 -36.41 12.35 -21.33
C SER A 6 -35.52 11.21 -20.78
N MET A 7 -34.17 11.22 -20.75
CA MET A 7 -33.16 12.11 -20.15
C MET A 7 -33.31 12.38 -18.64
N VAL A 8 -32.82 11.45 -17.82
CA VAL A 8 -32.05 11.79 -16.61
C VAL A 8 -30.73 11.01 -16.65
N LYS A 9 -29.63 11.76 -16.62
CA LYS A 9 -28.25 11.28 -16.58
C LYS A 9 -27.94 10.77 -15.16
N SER A 10 -27.50 9.52 -15.03
CA SER A 10 -26.65 9.12 -13.91
C SER A 10 -25.33 8.61 -14.50
N ARG A 11 -24.31 9.46 -14.49
CA ARG A 11 -22.92 9.11 -14.79
C ARG A 11 -22.29 8.62 -13.51
N PHE A 12 -22.46 7.35 -13.15
CA PHE A 12 -21.65 6.67 -12.15
C PHE A 12 -21.80 5.16 -12.32
N LEU A 13 -21.25 4.62 -13.42
CA LEU A 13 -20.99 3.19 -13.56
C LEU A 13 -20.03 2.96 -14.72
N LEU A 14 -18.73 3.08 -14.46
CA LEU A 14 -17.71 2.47 -15.30
C LEU A 14 -16.59 1.92 -14.42
N PHE A 15 -16.98 0.97 -13.58
CA PHE A 15 -16.08 0.04 -12.90
C PHE A 15 -16.72 -1.34 -13.02
N LEU A 16 -16.66 -1.93 -14.21
CA LEU A 16 -16.82 -3.37 -14.38
C LEU A 16 -16.37 -3.80 -15.79
N ILE A 17 -15.71 -4.96 -15.81
CA ILE A 17 -15.31 -5.76 -16.98
C ILE A 17 -13.96 -5.37 -17.59
N LEU A 18 -12.91 -6.08 -17.14
CA LEU A 18 -11.88 -6.70 -18.00
C LEU A 18 -11.01 -7.63 -17.12
N THR A 19 -11.54 -8.79 -16.77
CA THR A 19 -10.73 -9.93 -16.31
C THR A 19 -11.29 -11.19 -16.94
N THR A 20 -10.73 -11.58 -18.09
CA THR A 20 -10.55 -12.97 -18.59
C THR A 20 -10.24 -12.90 -20.09
N ARG A 21 -8.96 -12.73 -20.43
CA ARG A 21 -8.28 -13.19 -21.67
C ARG A 21 -6.93 -12.49 -21.77
N GLU A 22 -5.93 -13.10 -21.13
CA GLU A 22 -4.51 -13.02 -21.49
C GLU A 22 -3.73 -13.98 -20.56
N ILE A 23 -4.11 -15.26 -20.64
CA ILE A 23 -3.25 -16.36 -20.16
C ILE A 23 -3.10 -17.29 -21.36
N ALA A 24 -2.19 -16.93 -22.25
CA ALA A 24 -1.49 -17.84 -23.15
C ALA A 24 -0.52 -16.99 -23.99
N SER A 25 0.74 -17.45 -24.08
CA SER A 25 1.80 -16.94 -24.96
C SER A 25 2.66 -15.77 -24.46
N SER A 26 3.57 -16.05 -23.51
CA SER A 26 4.97 -15.60 -23.67
C SER A 26 5.92 -16.49 -22.84
N GLN A 27 6.19 -17.71 -23.33
CA GLN A 27 7.52 -18.28 -23.10
C GLN A 27 8.40 -17.75 -24.22
N THR A 28 9.30 -16.80 -23.92
CA THR A 28 10.67 -16.67 -24.42
C THR A 28 11.27 -15.38 -23.84
N THR A 29 12.51 -15.48 -23.34
CA THR A 29 13.38 -14.43 -22.77
C THR A 29 12.95 -13.81 -21.44
N THR A 30 13.19 -14.56 -20.36
CA THR A 30 13.50 -14.01 -19.03
C THR A 30 14.83 -13.24 -19.10
N THR A 31 14.77 -11.98 -19.51
CA THR A 31 15.81 -11.00 -19.13
C THR A 31 15.49 -10.51 -17.72
N ASN A 32 16.51 -10.43 -16.88
CA ASN A 32 16.42 -10.05 -15.47
C ASN A 32 15.64 -8.73 -15.25
N ILE A 33 14.36 -8.84 -14.86
CA ILE A 33 13.55 -7.73 -14.28
C ILE A 33 13.44 -7.91 -12.75
N LEU A 34 14.33 -8.70 -12.16
CA LEU A 34 14.77 -8.48 -10.79
C LEU A 34 16.07 -7.69 -10.95
N GLY A 35 16.13 -6.46 -10.46
CA GLY A 35 17.43 -5.78 -10.38
C GLY A 35 18.37 -6.68 -9.59
N ASP A 36 19.44 -7.15 -10.24
CA ASP A 36 20.38 -8.14 -9.72
C ASP A 36 21.27 -7.57 -8.58
N GLY A 37 20.66 -7.09 -7.49
CA GLY A 37 21.41 -6.64 -6.32
C GLY A 37 20.51 -5.93 -5.32
N LYS A 38 20.33 -6.54 -4.15
CA LYS A 38 19.92 -5.78 -2.96
C LYS A 38 20.88 -4.61 -2.83
N ARG A 39 20.35 -3.39 -2.65
CA ARG A 39 21.16 -2.18 -2.41
C ARG A 39 22.19 -2.50 -1.32
N GLU A 40 23.46 -2.25 -1.61
CA GLU A 40 24.53 -2.50 -0.66
C GLU A 40 24.36 -1.66 0.61
N GLY A 41 24.92 -2.17 1.71
CA GLY A 41 24.82 -1.57 3.03
C GLY A 41 23.48 -1.85 3.72
N HIS A 42 23.15 -0.95 4.64
CA HIS A 42 22.02 -1.10 5.55
C HIS A 42 21.33 0.24 5.77
N ALA A 43 20.05 0.19 6.16
CA ALA A 43 19.37 1.38 6.62
C ALA A 43 20.08 1.97 7.84
N THR A 44 20.18 3.29 7.91
CA THR A 44 20.84 3.99 9.02
C THR A 44 19.84 4.31 10.15
N ASN A 45 20.31 5.02 11.18
CA ASN A 45 19.46 5.65 12.19
C ASN A 45 19.46 7.19 12.05
N THR A 46 20.02 7.72 10.96
CA THR A 46 20.17 9.16 10.71
C THR A 46 19.15 9.62 9.66
N HIS A 47 19.01 10.92 9.46
CA HIS A 47 18.22 11.50 8.38
C HIS A 47 18.76 12.88 8.03
N SER A 48 18.31 13.42 6.91
CA SER A 48 18.60 14.77 6.45
C SER A 48 17.34 15.57 6.13
N CYS A 49 16.18 15.17 6.69
CA CYS A 49 14.87 15.76 6.36
C CYS A 49 14.73 17.27 6.47
N ASP A 50 15.59 17.97 7.22
CA ASP A 50 15.54 19.44 7.32
C ASP A 50 16.44 20.14 6.30
N THR A 51 17.21 19.37 5.52
CA THR A 51 18.14 19.83 4.48
C THR A 51 17.75 19.23 3.12
N ILE A 52 17.49 20.10 2.14
CA ILE A 52 17.27 19.68 0.75
C ILE A 52 18.55 19.89 -0.03
N ARG A 53 18.99 18.86 -0.75
CA ARG A 53 20.09 18.91 -1.71
C ARG A 53 19.51 19.11 -3.10
N ASN A 54 20.17 19.94 -3.91
CA ASN A 54 19.77 20.21 -5.31
C ASN A 54 20.33 19.20 -6.32
N GLU A 55 20.76 18.04 -5.82
CA GLU A 55 21.20 16.91 -6.63
C GLU A 55 21.03 15.61 -5.84
N VAL A 56 20.73 14.54 -6.58
CA VAL A 56 20.71 13.18 -6.03
C VAL A 56 22.15 12.65 -5.95
N PRO A 57 22.57 12.03 -4.83
CA PRO A 57 23.89 11.38 -4.74
C PRO A 57 24.16 10.45 -5.93
N LYS A 58 25.35 10.61 -6.55
CA LYS A 58 25.69 9.95 -7.83
C LYS A 58 25.68 8.42 -7.76
N ASP A 59 25.94 7.87 -6.59
CA ASP A 59 25.94 6.43 -6.28
C ASP A 59 24.52 5.82 -6.31
N LEU A 60 23.46 6.63 -6.19
CA LEU A 60 22.07 6.16 -6.30
C LEU A 60 21.65 6.00 -7.77
N THR A 61 22.34 5.12 -8.50
CA THR A 61 22.16 4.90 -9.94
C THR A 61 20.76 4.46 -10.33
N PHE A 62 20.04 3.79 -9.43
CA PHE A 62 18.62 3.44 -9.60
C PHE A 62 17.68 4.65 -9.65
N ILE A 63 18.17 5.84 -9.29
CA ILE A 63 17.49 7.14 -9.39
C ILE A 63 18.15 8.03 -10.44
N THR A 64 19.47 8.19 -10.39
CA THR A 64 20.19 9.15 -11.25
C THR A 64 20.11 8.81 -12.74
N LYS A 65 19.87 7.53 -13.09
CA LYS A 65 19.64 7.09 -14.48
C LYS A 65 18.51 7.83 -15.21
N TYR A 66 17.58 8.44 -14.48
CA TYR A 66 16.44 9.12 -15.09
C TYR A 66 16.72 10.58 -15.50
N GLY A 67 17.70 11.25 -14.87
CA GLY A 67 17.96 12.68 -15.10
C GLY A 67 16.82 13.65 -14.75
N PHE A 68 15.72 13.16 -14.16
CA PHE A 68 14.52 13.94 -13.81
C PHE A 68 14.55 14.55 -12.40
N TYR A 69 15.22 13.86 -11.47
CA TYR A 69 15.21 14.23 -10.05
C TYR A 69 16.31 15.24 -9.74
N HIS A 70 15.89 16.43 -9.29
CA HIS A 70 16.77 17.56 -8.99
C HIS A 70 16.76 17.94 -7.51
N LYS A 71 15.85 17.38 -6.70
CA LYS A 71 15.85 17.59 -5.25
C LYS A 71 15.91 16.26 -4.53
N TYR A 72 16.67 16.25 -3.44
CA TYR A 72 16.93 15.07 -2.65
C TYR A 72 16.99 15.40 -1.15
N THR A 73 16.41 14.51 -0.37
CA THR A 73 16.69 14.34 1.07
C THR A 73 16.54 12.85 1.40
N GLU A 74 16.86 12.44 2.62
CA GLU A 74 16.68 11.05 3.04
C GLU A 74 16.27 10.89 4.49
N ALA A 75 15.61 9.76 4.74
CA ALA A 75 15.36 9.23 6.07
C ALA A 75 16.00 7.83 6.13
N TYR A 76 16.97 7.64 7.01
CA TYR A 76 17.60 6.34 7.26
C TYR A 76 18.30 5.73 6.03
N GLY A 77 18.79 6.57 5.13
CA GLY A 77 19.33 6.20 3.83
C GLY A 77 18.27 5.94 2.76
N ILE A 78 16.97 5.99 3.07
CA ILE A 78 15.86 5.85 2.11
C ILE A 78 15.69 7.20 1.39
N PRO A 79 15.79 7.25 0.05
CA PRO A 79 15.66 8.50 -0.70
C PRO A 79 14.23 9.05 -0.72
N ILE A 80 14.12 10.36 -0.58
CA ILE A 80 12.93 11.15 -0.93
C ILE A 80 13.34 12.15 -2.00
N VAL A 81 12.73 12.07 -3.17
CA VAL A 81 13.15 12.82 -4.37
C VAL A 81 12.02 13.59 -5.03
N SER A 82 12.35 14.62 -5.79
CA SER A 82 11.39 15.32 -6.64
C SER A 82 12.07 16.02 -7.80
N SER A 83 11.28 16.54 -8.73
CA SER A 83 11.76 17.55 -9.66
C SER A 83 12.16 18.84 -8.92
N GLU A 84 12.74 19.78 -9.65
CA GLU A 84 13.05 21.13 -9.17
C GLU A 84 11.80 21.97 -8.82
N ARG A 85 10.63 21.60 -9.34
CA ARG A 85 9.38 22.39 -9.25
C ARG A 85 8.65 22.22 -7.93
N VAL A 86 8.88 21.12 -7.22
CA VAL A 86 8.29 20.85 -5.91
C VAL A 86 8.90 21.76 -4.87
N SER A 87 8.09 22.31 -3.96
CA SER A 87 8.59 23.10 -2.84
C SER A 87 9.43 22.28 -1.86
N ASP A 88 10.49 22.89 -1.33
CA ASP A 88 11.32 22.24 -0.30
C ASP A 88 10.48 21.83 0.91
N ARG A 89 9.48 22.65 1.27
CA ARG A 89 8.55 22.36 2.38
C ARG A 89 7.86 21.01 2.19
N ALA A 90 7.39 20.69 0.98
CA ALA A 90 6.73 19.42 0.70
C ALA A 90 7.72 18.25 0.83
N LEU A 91 8.94 18.43 0.31
CA LEU A 91 9.96 17.39 0.35
C LEU A 91 10.44 17.09 1.79
N LYS A 92 10.66 18.13 2.61
CA LYS A 92 10.97 17.99 4.04
C LYS A 92 9.86 17.25 4.78
N ARG A 93 8.60 17.59 4.50
CA ARG A 93 7.46 16.95 5.14
C ARG A 93 7.29 15.49 4.73
N ALA A 94 7.43 15.17 3.44
CA ALA A 94 7.45 13.78 2.98
C ALA A 94 8.55 12.97 3.67
N CYS A 95 9.74 13.57 3.84
CA CYS A 95 10.84 12.94 4.57
C CYS A 95 10.51 12.68 6.05
N HIS A 96 9.87 13.62 6.75
CA HIS A 96 9.44 13.41 8.14
C HIS A 96 8.34 12.36 8.29
N ILE A 97 7.44 12.24 7.31
CA ILE A 97 6.45 11.13 7.25
C ILE A 97 7.18 9.79 7.07
N THR A 98 8.15 9.71 6.17
CA THR A 98 8.99 8.51 5.99
C THR A 98 9.79 8.18 7.27
N ARG A 99 10.34 9.19 7.96
CA ARG A 99 11.02 9.01 9.24
C ARG A 99 10.11 8.34 10.26
N PHE A 100 8.87 8.81 10.37
CA PHE A 100 7.87 8.25 11.26
C PHE A 100 7.56 6.79 10.92
N LEU A 101 7.18 6.53 9.66
CA LEU A 101 6.73 5.21 9.20
C LEU A 101 7.77 4.11 9.37
N PHE A 102 9.05 4.45 9.33
CA PHE A 102 10.14 3.49 9.42
C PHE A 102 10.93 3.56 10.73
N ALA A 103 10.54 4.37 11.72
CA ALA A 103 11.30 4.54 12.96
C ALA A 103 11.37 3.25 13.81
N ASP A 104 10.22 2.62 13.99
CA ASP A 104 10.03 1.64 15.06
C ASP A 104 10.72 0.30 14.82
N ARG A 105 10.80 -0.13 13.56
CA ARG A 105 11.22 -1.50 13.17
C ARG A 105 12.39 -1.46 12.20
N TYR A 106 13.61 -1.69 12.71
CA TYR A 106 14.82 -1.76 11.90
C TYR A 106 14.73 -2.81 10.79
N ASP A 107 14.19 -3.99 11.07
CA ASP A 107 14.07 -5.09 10.10
C ASP A 107 13.17 -4.75 8.90
N VAL A 108 12.05 -4.05 9.15
CA VAL A 108 11.16 -3.54 8.10
C VAL A 108 11.84 -2.44 7.29
N ARG A 109 12.51 -1.52 7.99
CA ARG A 109 13.25 -0.40 7.40
C ARG A 109 14.42 -0.86 6.53
N ASP A 110 15.22 -1.80 7.02
CA ASP A 110 16.38 -2.36 6.32
C ASP A 110 15.95 -3.19 5.10
N ALA A 111 14.83 -3.90 5.20
CA ALA A 111 14.22 -4.55 4.03
C ALA A 111 13.84 -3.52 2.96
N PHE A 112 13.10 -2.47 3.32
CA PHE A 112 12.73 -1.41 2.37
C PHE A 112 13.95 -0.79 1.69
N TYR A 113 14.99 -0.48 2.46
CA TYR A 113 16.27 0.04 1.96
C TYR A 113 16.93 -0.92 0.95
N LYS A 114 17.05 -2.21 1.30
CA LYS A 114 17.72 -3.23 0.47
C LYS A 114 17.01 -3.46 -0.86
N TYR A 115 15.70 -3.29 -0.88
CA TYR A 115 14.91 -3.37 -2.11
C TYR A 115 14.91 -2.05 -2.91
N THR A 116 15.84 -1.12 -2.66
CA THR A 116 15.90 0.19 -3.36
C THR A 116 14.62 1.04 -3.20
N GLY A 117 13.92 0.82 -2.08
CA GLY A 117 12.75 1.57 -1.67
C GLY A 117 13.03 3.08 -1.65
N ARG A 118 12.11 3.86 -2.20
CA ARG A 118 12.18 5.33 -2.23
C ARG A 118 10.81 5.97 -2.38
N PHE A 119 10.76 7.27 -2.10
CA PHE A 119 9.55 8.08 -2.22
C PHE A 119 9.78 9.24 -3.18
N ALA A 120 8.73 9.66 -3.88
CA ALA A 120 8.72 10.89 -4.66
C ALA A 120 7.57 11.81 -4.31
N VAL A 121 7.81 13.10 -4.44
CA VAL A 121 6.75 14.11 -4.39
C VAL A 121 6.43 14.56 -5.81
N VAL A 122 5.15 14.56 -6.16
CA VAL A 122 4.65 15.04 -7.44
C VAL A 122 4.22 16.49 -7.28
N GLY A 123 4.81 17.41 -8.04
CA GLY A 123 4.46 18.82 -7.99
C GLY A 123 3.01 19.09 -8.34
N ILE A 124 2.46 20.20 -7.85
CA ILE A 124 1.04 20.57 -8.04
C ILE A 124 0.65 20.61 -9.54
N ASN A 125 1.58 21.01 -10.41
CA ASN A 125 1.38 21.13 -11.85
C ASN A 125 1.98 19.94 -12.65
N GLU A 126 2.47 18.92 -11.96
CA GLU A 126 3.03 17.71 -12.57
C GLU A 126 1.99 16.59 -12.56
N LYS A 127 2.09 15.67 -13.50
CA LYS A 127 1.23 14.49 -13.62
C LYS A 127 1.94 13.26 -13.05
N THR A 128 1.15 12.27 -12.68
CA THR A 128 1.71 11.00 -12.14
C THR A 128 2.63 10.30 -13.14
N THR A 129 2.31 10.33 -14.44
CA THR A 129 3.20 9.75 -15.46
C THR A 129 4.38 10.65 -15.84
N ASP A 130 4.48 11.87 -15.31
CA ASP A 130 5.69 12.69 -15.48
C ASP A 130 6.84 12.12 -14.65
N LEU A 131 6.54 11.35 -13.59
CA LEU A 131 7.53 10.59 -12.86
C LEU A 131 8.08 9.45 -13.73
N PRO A 132 9.41 9.32 -13.87
CA PRO A 132 10.03 8.33 -14.76
C PRO A 132 9.58 6.88 -14.49
N GLU A 133 9.42 6.51 -13.22
CA GLU A 133 8.96 5.19 -12.75
C GLU A 133 7.54 4.87 -13.20
N HIS A 134 6.73 5.89 -13.49
CA HIS A 134 5.32 5.80 -13.86
C HIS A 134 5.06 6.18 -15.32
N SER A 135 6.11 6.52 -16.08
CA SER A 135 6.01 6.96 -17.49
C SER A 135 5.34 5.94 -18.41
N ASN A 136 5.40 4.65 -18.07
CA ASN A 136 4.77 3.57 -18.84
C ASN A 136 3.31 3.29 -18.45
N LEU A 137 2.77 4.01 -17.47
CA LEU A 137 1.38 3.83 -17.07
C LEU A 137 0.43 4.44 -18.11
N PRO A 138 -0.76 3.84 -18.32
CA PRO A 138 -1.77 4.41 -19.20
C PRO A 138 -2.16 5.84 -18.83
N SER A 139 -2.46 6.67 -19.83
CA SER A 139 -2.79 8.10 -19.64
C SER A 139 -3.99 8.36 -18.74
N TRP A 140 -4.87 7.37 -18.52
CA TRP A 140 -5.98 7.49 -17.59
C TRP A 140 -5.54 7.62 -16.13
N TYR A 141 -4.29 7.29 -15.76
CA TYR A 141 -3.75 7.63 -14.43
C TYR A 141 -3.67 9.16 -14.23
N ASN A 142 -3.42 9.91 -15.30
CA ASN A 142 -3.42 11.37 -15.25
C ASN A 142 -4.83 11.94 -15.29
N ILE A 143 -5.72 11.34 -16.09
CA ILE A 143 -7.10 11.80 -16.28
C ILE A 143 -7.99 11.41 -15.11
N GLY A 144 -7.72 10.28 -14.46
CA GLY A 144 -8.32 9.84 -13.21
C GLY A 144 -7.83 10.65 -12.01
N TYR A 145 -6.84 11.53 -12.21
CA TYR A 145 -6.23 12.37 -11.20
C TYR A 145 -5.64 11.58 -10.03
N ALA A 146 -5.07 10.40 -10.30
CA ALA A 146 -4.27 9.72 -9.28
C ALA A 146 -3.14 10.68 -8.88
N ARG A 147 -3.10 11.08 -7.61
CA ARG A 147 -2.07 11.95 -7.05
C ARG A 147 -1.16 11.20 -6.09
N GLY A 148 -1.32 9.89 -6.00
CA GLY A 148 -0.47 9.00 -5.24
C GLY A 148 -0.47 7.63 -5.89
N LEU A 149 0.62 6.87 -5.70
CA LEU A 149 0.71 5.46 -6.06
C LEU A 149 1.67 4.76 -5.10
N GLY A 150 1.26 3.58 -4.64
CA GLY A 150 1.99 2.76 -3.69
C GLY A 150 3.10 1.94 -4.31
N ALA A 151 4.09 1.62 -3.48
CA ALA A 151 5.20 0.78 -3.91
C ALA A 151 4.79 -0.70 -4.00
N THR A 152 5.56 -1.44 -4.79
CA THR A 152 5.51 -2.90 -4.90
C THR A 152 6.93 -3.45 -4.95
N LEU A 153 7.14 -4.77 -4.80
CA LEU A 153 8.49 -5.35 -4.95
C LEU A 153 9.12 -5.09 -6.32
N VAL A 154 8.32 -5.09 -7.41
CA VAL A 154 8.82 -4.83 -8.78
C VAL A 154 9.03 -3.35 -9.07
N ARG A 155 8.36 -2.48 -8.30
CA ARG A 155 8.47 -1.02 -8.38
C ARG A 155 8.50 -0.47 -6.94
N PRO A 156 9.66 -0.51 -6.26
CA PRO A 156 9.82 -0.13 -4.86
C PRO A 156 9.86 1.39 -4.71
N PHE A 157 8.78 2.03 -5.17
CA PHE A 157 8.66 3.45 -5.36
C PHE A 157 7.23 3.86 -5.03
N SER A 158 7.06 4.74 -4.05
CA SER A 158 5.78 5.36 -3.77
C SER A 158 5.83 6.84 -4.10
N SER A 159 4.71 7.43 -4.47
CA SER A 159 4.62 8.86 -4.75
C SER A 159 3.38 9.47 -4.12
N GLY A 160 3.43 10.77 -3.82
CA GLY A 160 2.24 11.54 -3.43
C GLY A 160 2.31 13.00 -3.85
N GLY A 161 1.14 13.60 -4.02
CA GLY A 161 0.97 14.96 -4.50
C GLY A 161 1.41 15.98 -3.46
N GLU A 162 2.14 16.99 -3.91
CA GLU A 162 2.59 18.12 -3.11
C GLU A 162 1.42 18.80 -2.36
N GLU A 163 0.28 18.96 -3.01
CA GLU A 163 -0.92 19.56 -2.42
C GLU A 163 -1.47 18.77 -1.23
N ASN A 164 -1.39 17.43 -1.28
CA ASN A 164 -1.85 16.56 -0.21
C ASN A 164 -0.85 16.56 0.95
N ILE A 165 0.44 16.43 0.64
CA ILE A 165 1.52 16.49 1.64
C ILE A 165 1.48 17.81 2.41
N LEU A 166 1.20 18.93 1.73
CA LEU A 166 1.09 20.25 2.36
C LEU A 166 -0.29 20.56 2.94
N CYS A 167 -1.26 19.65 2.84
CA CYS A 167 -2.65 19.86 3.27
C CYS A 167 -3.31 21.12 2.68
N LEU A 168 -3.05 21.40 1.41
CA LEU A 168 -3.63 22.56 0.75
C LEU A 168 -5.15 22.38 0.64
N LYS A 169 -5.94 23.41 0.96
CA LYS A 169 -7.41 23.37 0.89
C LYS A 169 -7.98 23.02 -0.49
N LYS A 170 -7.19 23.23 -1.55
CA LYS A 170 -7.55 22.91 -2.93
C LYS A 170 -7.22 21.46 -3.30
N ASP A 171 -6.63 20.69 -2.40
CA ASP A 171 -6.47 19.25 -2.57
C ASP A 171 -7.84 18.59 -2.73
N ARG A 172 -7.96 17.75 -3.75
CA ARG A 172 -9.18 16.96 -3.99
C ARG A 172 -9.42 15.94 -2.87
N TYR A 173 -8.34 15.43 -2.29
CA TYR A 173 -8.35 14.44 -1.22
C TYR A 173 -8.24 15.10 0.16
N TYR A 174 -8.58 16.39 0.25
CA TYR A 174 -8.58 17.10 1.54
C TYR A 174 -9.37 16.32 2.60
N LYS A 175 -8.80 16.27 3.80
CA LYS A 175 -9.14 15.42 4.95
C LYS A 175 -8.64 13.96 4.93
N ASP A 176 -7.85 13.58 3.92
CA ASP A 176 -7.28 12.24 3.82
C ASP A 176 -5.77 12.29 3.53
N ASP A 177 -4.96 11.55 4.28
CA ASP A 177 -3.50 11.56 4.15
C ASP A 177 -3.02 10.58 3.07
N ILE A 178 -3.15 10.97 1.80
CA ILE A 178 -2.83 10.12 0.65
C ILE A 178 -1.35 9.76 0.62
N PHE A 179 -0.41 10.69 0.86
CA PHE A 179 1.02 10.29 0.86
C PHE A 179 1.32 9.24 1.94
N PHE A 180 0.70 9.35 3.12
CA PHE A 180 0.82 8.33 4.16
C PHE A 180 0.23 6.98 3.73
N HIS A 181 -0.94 6.98 3.07
CA HIS A 181 -1.53 5.79 2.48
C HIS A 181 -0.57 5.10 1.49
N GLU A 182 -0.05 5.87 0.52
CA GLU A 182 0.86 5.31 -0.49
C GLU A 182 2.17 4.82 0.14
N ALA A 183 2.64 5.50 1.18
CA ALA A 183 3.82 5.07 1.92
C ALA A 183 3.56 3.83 2.78
N ALA A 184 2.34 3.62 3.29
CA ALA A 184 1.94 2.39 3.95
C ALA A 184 2.00 1.18 2.99
N HIS A 185 1.69 1.35 1.70
CA HIS A 185 1.98 0.31 0.72
C HIS A 185 3.47 -0.04 0.66
N GLY A 186 4.38 0.94 0.73
CA GLY A 186 5.81 0.69 0.82
C GLY A 186 6.21 -0.12 2.07
N VAL A 187 5.62 0.20 3.22
CA VAL A 187 5.83 -0.56 4.45
C VAL A 187 5.41 -2.02 4.27
N ALA A 188 4.21 -2.30 3.76
CA ALA A 188 3.73 -3.67 3.59
C ALA A 188 4.36 -4.42 2.40
N GLU A 189 4.24 -3.87 1.20
CA GLU A 189 4.57 -4.54 -0.06
C GLU A 189 6.07 -4.58 -0.36
N VAL A 190 6.89 -3.85 0.38
CA VAL A 190 8.35 -3.90 0.24
C VAL A 190 9.00 -4.25 1.57
N GLY A 191 8.71 -3.51 2.64
CA GLY A 191 9.28 -3.77 3.97
C GLY A 191 8.90 -5.16 4.52
N LEU A 192 7.60 -5.43 4.66
CA LEU A 192 7.13 -6.72 5.17
C LEU A 192 7.30 -7.85 4.16
N ALA A 193 6.87 -7.65 2.91
CA ALA A 193 6.95 -8.68 1.88
C ALA A 193 8.41 -9.07 1.56
N GLY A 194 9.35 -8.13 1.63
CA GLY A 194 10.76 -8.34 1.32
C GLY A 194 11.61 -8.88 2.47
N GLY A 195 11.23 -8.64 3.74
CA GLY A 195 12.09 -8.99 4.88
C GLY A 195 11.39 -9.50 6.15
N VAL A 196 10.08 -9.32 6.29
CA VAL A 196 9.31 -9.72 7.49
C VAL A 196 8.05 -10.49 7.08
N THR A 197 8.29 -11.55 6.30
CA THR A 197 7.26 -12.25 5.51
C THR A 197 6.15 -12.87 6.35
N ASN A 198 6.43 -13.25 7.60
CA ASN A 198 5.42 -13.77 8.52
C ASN A 198 4.35 -12.73 8.87
N LEU A 199 4.71 -11.45 9.04
CA LEU A 199 3.74 -10.38 9.25
C LEU A 199 2.95 -10.11 7.96
N TYR A 200 3.60 -10.14 6.81
CA TYR A 200 2.92 -9.96 5.51
C TYR A 200 1.90 -11.08 5.22
N GLU A 201 2.22 -12.33 5.52
CA GLU A 201 1.26 -13.43 5.37
C GLU A 201 0.11 -13.35 6.38
N ARG A 202 0.36 -12.83 7.59
CA ARG A 202 -0.70 -12.56 8.57
C ARG A 202 -1.64 -11.45 8.09
N LEU A 203 -1.12 -10.38 7.47
CA LEU A 203 -1.93 -9.35 6.84
C LEU A 203 -2.91 -9.94 5.81
N LYS A 204 -2.43 -10.80 4.91
CA LYS A 204 -3.30 -11.45 3.91
C LYS A 204 -4.40 -12.30 4.55
N ARG A 205 -4.08 -13.05 5.61
CA ARG A 205 -5.08 -13.83 6.35
C ARG A 205 -6.12 -12.94 7.02
N LEU A 206 -5.69 -11.84 7.65
CA LEU A 206 -6.58 -10.86 8.28
C LEU A 206 -7.54 -10.25 7.26
N TYR A 207 -7.05 -9.85 6.08
CA TYR A 207 -7.89 -9.36 4.99
C TYR A 207 -8.99 -10.37 4.60
N ILE A 208 -8.60 -11.65 4.38
CA ILE A 208 -9.56 -12.70 4.00
C ILE A 208 -10.62 -12.89 5.09
N ALA A 209 -10.22 -12.88 6.36
CA ALA A 209 -11.16 -13.01 7.48
C ALA A 209 -12.08 -11.81 7.62
N ALA A 210 -11.57 -10.59 7.51
CA ALA A 210 -12.36 -9.36 7.52
C ALA A 210 -13.41 -9.37 6.41
N LYS A 211 -13.02 -9.76 5.19
CA LYS A 211 -13.93 -9.89 4.04
C LYS A 211 -15.04 -10.92 4.30
N ARG A 212 -14.69 -12.09 4.84
CA ARG A 212 -15.67 -13.14 5.21
C ARG A 212 -16.63 -12.69 6.31
N ALA A 213 -16.16 -11.87 7.24
CA ALA A 213 -16.96 -11.30 8.32
C ALA A 213 -17.82 -10.10 7.88
N GLY A 214 -17.77 -9.69 6.60
CA GLY A 214 -18.50 -8.53 6.09
C GLY A 214 -17.95 -7.18 6.60
N LYS A 215 -16.74 -7.17 7.15
CA LYS A 215 -16.08 -5.92 7.57
C LYS A 215 -15.67 -5.09 6.35
N TRP A 216 -15.62 -3.78 6.53
CA TRP A 216 -15.23 -2.81 5.49
C TRP A 216 -16.11 -2.89 4.24
N ASN A 217 -17.32 -3.45 4.35
CA ASN A 217 -18.21 -3.63 3.21
C ASN A 217 -18.57 -2.28 2.58
N ASN A 218 -18.53 -2.22 1.25
CA ASN A 218 -18.74 -1.00 0.48
C ASN A 218 -17.77 0.15 0.85
N THR A 219 -16.53 -0.17 1.21
CA THR A 219 -15.41 0.80 1.34
C THR A 219 -14.28 0.42 0.41
N TYR A 220 -13.36 1.36 0.16
CA TYR A 220 -12.15 1.10 -0.60
C TYR A 220 -11.25 0.07 0.08
N SER A 221 -11.24 0.06 1.41
CA SER A 221 -10.40 -0.80 2.25
C SER A 221 -10.62 -2.30 2.02
N ILE A 222 -11.75 -2.76 1.46
CA ILE A 222 -11.99 -4.19 1.18
C ILE A 222 -11.66 -4.62 -0.27
N THR A 223 -11.16 -3.70 -1.10
CA THR A 223 -10.81 -3.97 -2.50
C THR A 223 -9.79 -5.09 -2.64
N ASN A 224 -8.70 -5.02 -1.88
CA ASN A 224 -7.64 -6.02 -1.82
C ASN A 224 -6.90 -5.91 -0.47
N HIS A 225 -5.96 -6.83 -0.17
CA HIS A 225 -5.24 -6.81 1.11
C HIS A 225 -4.28 -5.62 1.28
N ARG A 226 -3.93 -4.94 0.19
CA ARG A 226 -3.05 -3.76 0.18
C ARG A 226 -3.81 -2.53 0.65
N GLU A 227 -5.00 -2.29 0.09
CA GLU A 227 -5.88 -1.18 0.53
C GLU A 227 -6.32 -1.39 1.98
N TYR A 228 -6.68 -2.63 2.32
CA TYR A 228 -7.02 -3.02 3.69
C TYR A 228 -5.96 -2.60 4.70
N PHE A 229 -4.69 -2.78 4.36
CA PHE A 229 -3.59 -2.36 5.21
C PHE A 229 -3.41 -0.84 5.24
N ALA A 230 -3.38 -0.19 4.08
CA ALA A 230 -3.10 1.25 3.99
C ALA A 230 -4.18 2.09 4.68
N GLU A 231 -5.45 1.80 4.40
CA GLU A 231 -6.62 2.45 5.03
C GLU A 231 -6.71 2.15 6.54
N GLY A 232 -6.37 0.92 6.92
CA GLY A 232 -6.26 0.51 8.32
C GLY A 232 -5.16 1.27 9.06
N MET A 233 -4.00 1.45 8.43
CA MET A 233 -2.93 2.28 8.97
C MET A 233 -3.37 3.73 9.12
N GLN A 234 -4.08 4.29 8.14
CA GLN A 234 -4.59 5.65 8.28
C GLN A 234 -5.58 5.77 9.46
N SER A 235 -6.45 4.78 9.62
CA SER A 235 -7.39 4.75 10.75
C SER A 235 -6.64 4.63 12.07
N TYR A 236 -5.62 3.77 12.14
CA TYR A 236 -4.77 3.60 13.33
C TYR A 236 -4.09 4.90 13.77
N PHE A 237 -3.67 5.75 12.84
CA PHE A 237 -3.00 7.01 13.14
C PHE A 237 -3.91 8.24 13.11
N ASN A 238 -5.23 8.05 13.04
CA ASN A 238 -6.25 9.10 13.03
C ASN A 238 -6.07 10.12 11.88
N ASN A 239 -5.58 9.67 10.73
CA ASN A 239 -5.41 10.47 9.52
C ASN A 239 -6.21 9.89 8.33
N HIS A 240 -7.24 9.10 8.63
CA HIS A 240 -8.21 8.62 7.67
C HIS A 240 -9.44 9.54 7.65
N ARG A 241 -9.95 9.81 6.46
CA ARG A 241 -11.19 10.57 6.29
C ARG A 241 -12.41 9.76 6.74
N GLU A 242 -13.20 10.34 7.65
CA GLU A 242 -14.49 9.78 8.02
C GLU A 242 -15.47 9.78 6.83
N GLY A 243 -16.10 8.63 6.61
CA GLY A 243 -17.15 8.42 5.63
C GLY A 243 -18.55 8.34 6.25
N PRO A 244 -19.59 8.26 5.41
CA PRO A 244 -20.95 8.09 5.89
C PRO A 244 -21.21 6.68 6.43
N ASN A 245 -22.32 6.54 7.16
CA ASN A 245 -22.92 5.26 7.50
C ASN A 245 -24.35 5.23 6.92
N PRO A 246 -24.66 4.40 5.91
CA PRO A 246 -23.81 3.35 5.33
C PRO A 246 -22.64 3.88 4.48
N PRO A 247 -21.55 3.10 4.32
CA PRO A 247 -20.39 3.47 3.51
C PRO A 247 -20.73 3.79 2.04
N ASN A 248 -19.91 4.63 1.40
CA ASN A 248 -20.20 5.20 0.07
C ASN A 248 -19.39 4.60 -1.09
N GLY A 249 -18.75 3.45 -0.89
CA GLY A 249 -17.85 2.83 -1.87
C GLY A 249 -16.39 3.27 -1.74
N VAL A 250 -16.11 4.33 -0.98
CA VAL A 250 -14.75 4.82 -0.69
C VAL A 250 -14.49 4.79 0.81
N HIS A 251 -15.18 5.63 1.58
CA HIS A 251 -15.02 5.73 3.03
C HIS A 251 -16.22 5.14 3.78
N GLY A 252 -15.97 4.74 5.02
CA GLY A 252 -16.97 4.33 6.00
C GLY A 252 -16.76 5.01 7.35
N PRO A 253 -17.50 4.59 8.40
CA PRO A 253 -17.46 5.24 9.71
C PRO A 253 -16.23 4.89 10.58
N VAL A 254 -15.30 4.07 10.09
CA VAL A 254 -14.10 3.67 10.86
C VAL A 254 -12.92 4.48 10.35
N ASN A 255 -12.47 5.47 11.12
CA ASN A 255 -11.39 6.36 10.70
C ASN A 255 -10.44 6.78 11.83
N THR A 256 -10.66 6.29 13.05
CA THR A 256 -9.81 6.54 14.22
C THR A 256 -9.20 5.27 14.80
N ASN A 257 -8.17 5.45 15.64
CA ASN A 257 -7.49 4.37 16.34
C ASN A 257 -8.45 3.56 17.21
N SER A 258 -9.35 4.27 17.93
CA SER A 258 -10.33 3.66 18.83
C SER A 258 -11.35 2.84 18.05
N GLU A 259 -11.92 3.40 16.99
CA GLU A 259 -12.89 2.69 16.15
C GLU A 259 -12.24 1.47 15.48
N LEU A 260 -11.01 1.59 14.98
CA LEU A 260 -10.30 0.46 14.39
C LEU A 260 -10.08 -0.67 15.42
N LYS A 261 -9.70 -0.32 16.65
CA LYS A 261 -9.49 -1.29 17.73
C LYS A 261 -10.75 -2.10 18.03
N GLU A 262 -11.90 -1.44 18.07
CA GLU A 262 -13.20 -2.04 18.35
C GLU A 262 -13.73 -2.82 17.15
N TYR A 263 -13.66 -2.22 15.95
CA TYR A 263 -14.23 -2.77 14.72
C TYR A 263 -13.38 -3.91 14.13
N ASP A 264 -12.06 -3.72 14.05
CA ASP A 264 -11.13 -4.67 13.46
C ASP A 264 -9.85 -4.87 14.28
N THR A 265 -10.05 -5.42 15.48
CA THR A 265 -8.98 -5.72 16.46
C THR A 265 -7.82 -6.53 15.87
N GLY A 266 -8.07 -7.40 14.88
CA GLY A 266 -7.02 -8.18 14.21
C GLY A 266 -6.04 -7.30 13.43
N LEU A 267 -6.56 -6.35 12.64
CA LEU A 267 -5.76 -5.36 11.92
C LEU A 267 -5.09 -4.38 12.87
N TYR A 268 -5.83 -3.89 13.86
CA TYR A 268 -5.30 -3.03 14.92
C TYR A 268 -4.06 -3.66 15.58
N ASN A 269 -4.15 -4.93 15.97
CA ASN A 269 -3.07 -5.67 16.60
C ASN A 269 -1.87 -5.87 15.67
N LEU A 270 -2.09 -6.14 14.38
CA LEU A 270 -1.00 -6.22 13.41
C LEU A 270 -0.24 -4.90 13.31
N ILE A 271 -0.95 -3.77 13.21
CA ILE A 271 -0.35 -2.44 13.12
C ILE A 271 0.35 -2.08 14.43
N LYS A 272 -0.24 -2.40 15.58
CA LYS A 272 0.42 -2.22 16.89
C LYS A 272 1.73 -3.00 17.01
N GLU A 273 1.81 -4.22 16.48
CA GLU A 273 3.06 -5.01 16.45
C GLU A 273 4.12 -4.41 15.52
N LEU A 274 3.68 -3.68 14.49
CA LEU A 274 4.54 -3.00 13.53
C LEU A 274 5.05 -1.66 14.06
N PHE A 275 4.32 -1.00 14.95
CA PHE A 275 4.66 0.29 15.56
C PHE A 275 4.82 0.19 17.11
N PRO A 276 5.75 -0.63 17.62
CA PRO A 276 5.94 -0.86 19.06
C PRO A 276 6.48 0.34 19.84
N CYS A 277 6.98 1.38 19.19
CA CYS A 277 7.47 2.56 19.90
C CYS A 277 6.34 3.47 20.40
N GLU A 278 5.13 3.28 19.87
CA GLU A 278 3.95 4.12 20.15
C GLU A 278 4.28 5.61 19.91
N ASN A 279 5.03 5.88 18.83
CA ASN A 279 5.26 7.23 18.34
C ASN A 279 3.92 7.84 17.90
N THR A 280 3.74 9.15 18.11
CA THR A 280 2.53 9.87 17.71
C THR A 280 2.72 10.54 16.36
N TYR A 281 1.67 10.51 15.53
CA TYR A 281 1.60 11.22 14.27
C TYR A 281 0.42 12.18 14.26
N HIS A 282 0.65 13.41 13.80
CA HIS A 282 -0.33 14.48 13.69
C HIS A 282 -0.34 15.01 12.26
N TRP A 283 -1.26 14.49 11.46
CA TRP A 283 -1.44 14.94 10.10
C TRP A 283 -1.74 16.45 10.04
N CYS A 284 -1.14 17.14 9.07
CA CYS A 284 -1.21 18.60 8.88
C CYS A 284 -0.55 19.48 9.96
N SER A 285 0.18 18.91 10.90
CA SER A 285 1.11 19.66 11.76
C SER A 285 2.43 19.95 11.01
N GLU A 286 3.05 21.10 11.28
CA GLU A 286 4.42 21.38 10.80
C GLU A 286 5.43 20.38 11.37
N ASN A 287 5.14 19.83 12.56
CA ASN A 287 5.90 18.76 13.21
C ASN A 287 5.07 17.47 13.25
N ALA A 288 4.65 16.97 12.08
CA ALA A 288 3.73 15.84 11.99
C ALA A 288 4.18 14.58 12.75
N ALA A 289 5.49 14.33 12.89
CA ALA A 289 6.04 13.17 13.58
C ALA A 289 6.68 13.50 14.96
N GLY A 290 6.63 14.76 15.40
CA GLY A 290 7.49 15.25 16.49
C GLY A 290 8.98 15.28 16.11
N SER A 291 9.80 15.94 16.93
CA SER A 291 11.25 16.06 16.67
C SER A 291 12.04 14.81 17.07
N ASN A 292 11.60 14.12 18.13
CA ASN A 292 12.29 12.99 18.76
C ASN A 292 11.45 11.71 18.67
N LEU A 293 11.63 10.96 17.58
CA LEU A 293 11.04 9.64 17.44
C LEU A 293 11.83 8.62 18.25
N LYS A 294 11.14 7.77 19.00
CA LYS A 294 11.72 6.54 19.53
C LYS A 294 11.99 5.60 18.36
N MET A 295 13.09 4.86 18.42
CA MET A 295 13.56 4.02 17.31
C MET A 295 13.77 2.59 17.78
N ASN A 296 13.55 1.62 16.88
CA ASN A 296 13.94 0.22 17.05
C ASN A 296 13.40 -0.40 18.35
N CYS A 297 12.15 -0.11 18.71
CA CYS A 297 11.59 -0.53 20.00
C CYS A 297 11.32 -2.04 20.04
N PRO A 298 11.40 -2.67 21.23
CA PRO A 298 11.16 -4.09 21.38
C PRO A 298 9.78 -4.52 20.88
N VAL A 299 9.74 -5.54 20.02
CA VAL A 299 8.50 -6.04 19.44
C VAL A 299 7.78 -6.92 20.45
N THR A 300 6.60 -6.49 20.87
CA THR A 300 5.66 -7.35 21.60
C THR A 300 4.69 -7.99 20.61
N LYS A 301 4.84 -9.30 20.38
CA LYS A 301 3.94 -10.06 19.48
C LYS A 301 2.49 -9.90 19.92
N GLN A 302 1.63 -9.45 19.01
CA GLN A 302 0.21 -9.26 19.30
C GLN A 302 -0.56 -10.53 18.92
N PRO A 303 -1.66 -10.85 19.63
CA PRO A 303 -2.47 -12.04 19.34
C PRO A 303 -2.90 -12.10 17.87
N ASP A 304 -2.65 -13.23 17.20
CA ASP A 304 -3.21 -13.54 15.88
C ASP A 304 -4.54 -14.28 16.09
N PRO A 305 -5.70 -13.62 16.00
CA PRO A 305 -6.99 -14.25 16.28
C PRO A 305 -7.35 -15.36 15.29
N ILE A 306 -6.68 -15.42 14.14
CA ILE A 306 -6.88 -16.45 13.12
C ILE A 306 -5.93 -17.63 13.35
N GLY A 307 -4.81 -17.40 14.03
CA GLY A 307 -3.72 -18.36 14.19
C GLY A 307 -2.98 -18.64 12.87
N TYR A 308 -1.81 -19.27 13.01
CA TYR A 308 -1.06 -19.81 11.87
C TYR A 308 -1.33 -21.31 11.76
N VAL A 309 -2.20 -21.72 10.83
CA VAL A 309 -2.29 -23.13 10.45
C VAL A 309 -1.15 -23.41 9.49
N LYS A 310 -0.08 -24.05 9.99
CA LYS A 310 1.02 -24.53 9.15
C LYS A 310 0.41 -25.52 8.15
N ALA A 311 0.46 -25.20 6.86
CA ALA A 311 0.05 -26.15 5.82
C ALA A 311 0.92 -27.41 6.00
N THR A 312 0.33 -28.48 6.51
CA THR A 312 1.05 -29.75 6.61
C THR A 312 1.13 -30.29 5.19
N SER A 313 2.35 -30.37 4.67
CA SER A 313 2.68 -30.98 3.39
C SER A 313 2.56 -32.51 3.47
N ARG A 314 1.39 -33.02 3.87
CA ARG A 314 1.09 -34.44 3.66
C ARG A 314 0.50 -34.57 2.25
N PRO A 315 1.20 -35.19 1.29
CA PRO A 315 0.58 -35.50 0.02
C PRO A 315 -0.62 -36.39 0.29
N ILE A 316 -1.81 -35.96 -0.15
CA ILE A 316 -2.98 -36.81 -0.18
C ILE A 316 -2.77 -37.77 -1.36
N CYS A 317 -2.09 -38.88 -1.11
CA CYS A 317 -2.04 -39.98 -2.07
C CYS A 317 -3.40 -40.68 -2.06
N TYR A 318 -4.26 -40.38 -3.04
CA TYR A 318 -5.39 -41.26 -3.33
C TYR A 318 -4.85 -42.53 -4.00
N LYS A 319 -4.96 -43.68 -3.32
CA LYS A 319 -4.82 -44.98 -3.97
C LYS A 319 -5.96 -45.13 -4.96
N ALA A 320 -5.64 -45.15 -6.25
CA ALA A 320 -6.58 -45.54 -7.28
C ALA A 320 -6.90 -47.03 -7.14
N THR A 321 -7.95 -47.38 -6.41
CA THR A 321 -8.55 -48.71 -6.51
C THR A 321 -9.54 -48.68 -7.66
N GLY A 322 -9.15 -49.31 -8.78
CA GLY A 322 -10.03 -49.48 -9.93
C GLY A 322 -11.27 -50.29 -9.56
N ARG A 323 -12.44 -49.65 -9.59
CA ARG A 323 -13.75 -50.26 -9.84
C ARG A 323 -14.77 -49.17 -10.18
N SER A 324 -15.64 -49.52 -11.14
CA SER A 324 -16.63 -48.73 -11.87
C SER A 324 -17.56 -47.82 -11.02
N PRO A 325 -18.21 -46.81 -11.63
CA PRO A 325 -18.84 -45.72 -10.89
C PRO A 325 -20.16 -46.16 -10.25
N GLY A 326 -20.12 -46.43 -8.94
CA GLY A 326 -21.28 -46.59 -8.08
C GLY A 326 -21.54 -45.30 -7.30
N ILE A 327 -22.78 -44.82 -7.35
CA ILE A 327 -23.29 -43.64 -6.66
C ILE A 327 -23.06 -43.80 -5.14
N PHE A 328 -22.18 -42.97 -4.57
CA PHE A 328 -22.11 -42.77 -3.12
C PHE A 328 -22.81 -41.45 -2.76
N LYS A 329 -24.01 -41.56 -2.18
CA LYS A 329 -24.71 -40.46 -1.52
C LYS A 329 -24.05 -40.21 -0.16
N ILE A 330 -23.51 -39.02 0.04
CA ILE A 330 -23.16 -38.48 1.36
C ILE A 330 -24.18 -37.37 1.66
N PRO A 331 -24.82 -37.34 2.85
CA PRO A 331 -25.80 -36.31 3.16
C PRO A 331 -25.07 -35.01 3.51
N MET A 332 -25.26 -33.97 2.69
CA MET A 332 -24.94 -32.60 3.06
C MET A 332 -26.11 -31.70 2.67
N SER A 333 -26.83 -31.19 3.67
CA SER A 333 -27.64 -30.00 3.54
C SER A 333 -26.72 -28.77 3.41
N GLY A 334 -26.97 -27.93 2.39
CA GLY A 334 -26.48 -26.54 2.38
C GLY A 334 -25.40 -26.18 1.34
N LYS A 335 -25.71 -26.38 0.05
CA LYS A 335 -25.20 -25.67 -1.16
C LYS A 335 -23.75 -25.14 -1.16
N ILE A 336 -22.89 -25.89 -1.84
CA ILE A 336 -21.64 -25.45 -2.47
C ILE A 336 -21.95 -24.99 -3.90
N ILE A 337 -21.47 -23.82 -4.31
CA ILE A 337 -21.43 -23.39 -5.72
C ILE A 337 -20.12 -23.94 -6.31
N ALA A 338 -20.26 -24.81 -7.32
CA ALA A 338 -19.15 -25.42 -8.04
C ALA A 338 -18.46 -24.40 -8.95
N ILE A 339 -17.12 -24.31 -8.87
CA ILE A 339 -16.29 -23.64 -9.88
C ILE A 339 -15.83 -24.72 -10.86
N LYS A 340 -16.31 -24.65 -12.09
CA LYS A 340 -15.80 -25.42 -13.23
C LYS A 340 -14.50 -24.77 -13.67
N LEU A 341 -13.38 -25.48 -13.54
CA LEU A 341 -12.13 -25.11 -14.18
C LEU A 341 -12.14 -25.77 -15.56
N GLU A 342 -12.18 -24.96 -16.61
CA GLU A 342 -11.83 -25.41 -17.97
C GLU A 342 -10.37 -25.02 -18.25
N HIS A 343 -9.69 -25.92 -18.96
CA HIS A 343 -8.25 -25.99 -19.17
C HIS A 343 -7.65 -24.82 -19.95
#